data_AF-A0A383A8T0-F1
#
_entry.id   AF-A0A383A8T0-F1
#
_cell.length_a   1.000
_cell.length_b   1.000
_cell.length_c   1.000
_cell.angle_alpha   90.00
_cell.angle_beta   90.00
_cell.angle_gamma   90.00
#
_symmetry.space_group_name_H-M   'P 1'
#
loop_
_entity.id
_entity.type
_entity.pdbx_description
1 polymer ?
#
loop_
_entity_poly.entity_id
_entity_poly.type
_entity_poly.pdbx_seq_one_letter_code
_entity_poly.pdbx_strand_id
1 'polypeptide(L)'
;MDLTDISKLGDWEAPKSWLKISTLDAHTGGEPLRIIADGFPALEGTTVLEKRTYVREHYDHLRTSLMWEPRGHSDMYGAIIVEPNSPEADFGV
;
A
#
# COMPACT_ATOMS: atom_id res chain seq x y z
N MET A 1 0.89 36.25 -6.76
CA MET A 1 0.53 34.83 -6.66
C MET A 1 -0.07 34.67 -5.29
N ASP A 2 -1.39 34.46 -5.20
CA ASP A 2 -2.06 34.31 -3.91
C ASP A 2 -1.77 32.92 -3.35
N LEU A 3 -1.00 32.86 -2.27
CA LEU A 3 -0.63 31.63 -1.58
C LEU A 3 -1.76 31.08 -0.71
N THR A 4 -2.89 31.79 -0.60
CA THR A 4 -4.04 31.42 0.24
C THR A 4 -5.18 30.76 -0.52
N ASP A 5 -5.08 30.68 -1.85
CA ASP A 5 -6.07 30.04 -2.70
C ASP A 5 -5.94 28.50 -2.66
N ILE A 6 -6.59 27.90 -1.65
CA ILE A 6 -6.55 26.46 -1.39
C ILE A 6 -7.29 25.62 -2.43
N SER A 7 -8.09 26.21 -3.32
CA SER A 7 -8.83 25.45 -4.33
C SER A 7 -7.90 24.71 -5.29
N LYS A 8 -6.67 25.21 -5.46
CA LYS A 8 -5.63 24.63 -6.30
C LYS A 8 -4.96 23.39 -5.70
N LEU A 9 -5.19 23.07 -4.43
CA LEU A 9 -4.62 21.87 -3.80
C LEU A 9 -5.30 20.59 -4.31
N GLY A 10 -6.56 20.66 -4.75
CA GLY A 10 -7.29 19.50 -5.28
C GLY A 10 -6.69 18.95 -6.58
N ASP A 11 -6.15 19.84 -7.42
CA ASP A 11 -5.52 19.50 -8.70
C ASP A 11 -3.98 19.40 -8.60
N TRP A 12 -3.43 19.43 -7.38
CA TRP A 12 -1.99 19.33 -7.20
C TRP A 12 -1.52 17.90 -7.51
N GLU A 13 -0.56 17.78 -8.42
CA GLU A 13 0.11 16.52 -8.71
C GLU A 13 1.50 16.49 -8.08
N ALA A 14 1.81 15.40 -7.38
CA ALA A 14 3.15 15.17 -6.87
C ALA A 14 4.16 15.04 -8.02
N PRO A 15 5.43 15.46 -7.83
CA PRO A 15 6.47 15.25 -8.82
C PRO A 15 6.57 13.77 -9.22
N LYS A 16 6.76 13.50 -10.52
CA LYS A 16 6.83 12.13 -11.05
C LYS A 16 7.93 11.26 -10.45
N SER A 17 8.95 11.87 -9.85
CA SER A 17 10.04 11.17 -9.16
C SER A 17 9.66 10.67 -7.76
N TRP A 18 8.51 11.09 -7.23
CA TRP A 18 8.05 10.65 -5.91
C TRP A 18 7.39 9.29 -6.00
N LEU A 19 7.68 8.44 -5.02
CA LEU A 19 6.94 7.19 -4.87
C LEU A 19 5.48 7.49 -4.53
N LYS A 20 4.57 6.96 -5.34
CA LYS A 20 3.13 7.05 -5.13
C LYS A 20 2.57 5.65 -4.99
N ILE A 21 1.95 5.37 -3.84
CA ILE A 21 1.25 4.11 -3.58
C ILE A 21 -0.23 4.45 -3.43
N SER A 22 -1.07 3.83 -4.26
CA SER A 22 -2.52 4.01 -4.22
C SER A 22 -3.12 2.93 -3.32
N THR A 23 -3.99 3.33 -2.40
CA THR A 23 -4.66 2.40 -1.49
C THR A 23 -6.17 2.58 -1.48
N LEU A 24 -6.88 1.51 -1.18
CA LEU A 24 -8.28 1.52 -0.81
C LEU A 24 -8.37 1.18 0.68
N ASP A 25 -8.76 2.14 1.50
CA ASP A 25 -8.91 1.93 2.93
C ASP A 25 -10.37 1.56 3.24
N ALA A 26 -10.55 0.47 3.98
CA ALA A 26 -11.84 -0.06 4.42
C ALA A 26 -11.81 -0.36 5.92
N HIS A 27 -12.97 -0.74 6.49
CA HIS A 27 -13.02 -1.25 7.85
C HIS A 27 -13.94 -2.46 7.96
N THR A 28 -13.63 -3.37 8.87
CA THR A 28 -14.48 -4.52 9.22
C THR A 28 -14.72 -4.51 10.72
N GLY A 29 -15.95 -4.23 11.14
CA GLY A 29 -16.27 -4.11 12.57
C GLY A 29 -15.54 -2.98 13.31
N GLY A 30 -14.96 -2.03 12.57
CA GLY A 30 -14.18 -0.91 13.12
C GLY A 30 -12.67 -1.09 12.98
N GLU A 31 -12.20 -2.31 12.70
CA GLU A 31 -10.79 -2.57 12.42
C GLU A 31 -10.43 -2.12 11.00
N PRO A 32 -9.38 -1.31 10.80
CA PRO A 32 -9.01 -0.82 9.47
C PRO A 32 -8.38 -1.91 8.62
N LEU A 33 -8.54 -1.81 7.30
CA LEU A 33 -7.79 -2.56 6.31
C LEU A 33 -7.38 -1.63 5.16
N ARG A 34 -6.08 -1.38 5.04
CA ARG A 34 -5.48 -0.66 3.91
C ARG A 34 -5.10 -1.65 2.81
N ILE A 35 -5.86 -1.66 1.72
CA ILE A 35 -5.60 -2.52 0.55
C ILE A 35 -4.70 -1.78 -0.42
N ILE A 36 -3.51 -2.31 -0.69
CA ILE A 36 -2.56 -1.71 -1.62
C ILE A 36 -2.97 -2.07 -3.06
N ALA A 37 -3.42 -1.06 -3.81
CA ALA A 37 -4.00 -1.24 -5.13
C ALA A 37 -2.99 -1.00 -6.27
N ASP A 38 -2.03 -0.10 -6.07
CA ASP A 38 -1.00 0.23 -7.07
C ASP A 38 0.25 0.85 -6.41
N GLY A 39 1.39 0.79 -7.11
CA GLY A 39 2.65 1.46 -6.74
C GLY A 39 3.56 0.67 -5.80
N PHE A 40 3.17 -0.54 -5.38
CA PHE A 40 4.08 -1.45 -4.68
C PHE A 40 5.05 -2.12 -5.68
N PRO A 41 6.33 -2.29 -5.34
CA PRO A 41 7.28 -3.00 -6.21
C PRO A 41 6.85 -4.45 -6.49
N ALA A 42 7.24 -4.96 -7.66
CA ALA A 42 7.02 -6.37 -8.00
C ALA A 42 7.72 -7.28 -6.99
N LEU A 43 7.02 -8.35 -6.58
CA LEU A 43 7.52 -9.29 -5.57
C LEU A 43 8.03 -10.57 -6.21
N GLU A 44 9.26 -10.94 -5.88
CA GLU A 44 9.82 -12.24 -6.23
C GLU A 44 9.21 -13.35 -5.37
N GLY A 45 9.20 -14.56 -5.92
CA GLY A 45 8.58 -15.74 -5.30
C GLY A 45 7.36 -16.25 -6.07
N THR A 46 7.21 -17.56 -6.04
CA THR A 46 6.13 -18.34 -6.64
C THR A 46 5.00 -18.62 -5.66
N THR A 47 5.28 -18.51 -4.35
CA THR A 47 4.27 -18.68 -3.30
C THR A 47 4.06 -17.40 -2.50
N VAL A 48 2.86 -17.22 -1.93
CA VAL A 48 2.56 -16.17 -0.94
C VAL A 48 3.61 -16.13 0.18
N LEU A 49 4.10 -17.29 0.67
CA LEU A 49 5.09 -17.33 1.74
C LEU A 49 6.46 -16.78 1.31
N GLU A 50 6.88 -17.07 0.07
CA GLU A 50 8.09 -16.50 -0.54
C GLU A 50 7.92 -14.99 -0.73
N LYS A 51 6.79 -14.55 -1.28
CA LYS A 51 6.48 -13.12 -1.48
C LYS A 51 6.46 -12.35 -0.15
N ARG A 52 5.86 -12.91 0.90
CA ARG A 52 5.89 -12.35 2.27
C ARG A 52 7.32 -12.23 2.79
N THR A 53 8.14 -13.25 2.56
CA THR A 53 9.56 -13.25 2.98
C THR A 53 10.33 -12.17 2.24
N TYR A 54 10.12 -12.04 0.92
CA TYR A 54 10.73 -11.02 0.08
C TYR A 54 10.35 -9.60 0.51
N VAL A 55 9.07 -9.34 0.82
CA VAL A 55 8.63 -8.04 1.37
C VAL A 55 9.37 -7.72 2.67
N ARG A 56 9.48 -8.70 3.58
CA ARG A 56 10.16 -8.50 4.87
C ARG A 56 11.65 -8.20 4.69
N GLU A 57 12.31 -8.83 3.72
CA GLU A 57 13.76 -8.70 3.51
C GLU A 57 14.12 -7.45 2.70
N HIS A 58 13.27 -7.03 1.76
CA HIS A 58 13.60 -5.97 0.79
C HIS A 58 12.75 -4.70 0.94
N TYR A 59 11.52 -4.80 1.44
CA TYR A 59 10.53 -3.71 1.40
C TYR A 59 9.86 -3.40 2.76
N ASP A 60 10.46 -3.78 3.89
CA ASP A 60 9.88 -3.45 5.21
C ASP A 60 9.74 -1.93 5.42
N HIS A 61 10.61 -1.13 4.79
CA HIS A 61 10.53 0.33 4.80
C HIS A 61 9.25 0.87 4.14
N LEU A 62 8.68 0.17 3.16
CA LEU A 62 7.38 0.52 2.58
C LEU A 62 6.25 0.11 3.52
N ARG A 63 6.35 -1.06 4.16
CA ARG A 63 5.39 -1.48 5.19
C ARG A 63 5.34 -0.47 6.33
N THR A 64 6.48 -0.07 6.91
CA THR A 64 6.49 0.97 7.97
C THR A 64 5.91 2.29 7.47
N SER A 65 6.27 2.73 6.27
CA SER A 65 5.77 3.99 5.70
C SER A 65 4.26 4.02 5.47
N LEU A 66 3.63 2.85 5.27
CA LEU A 66 2.19 2.69 5.04
C LEU A 66 1.42 2.40 6.33
N MET A 67 2.01 1.71 7.30
CA MET A 67 1.34 1.26 8.51
C MET A 67 1.56 2.20 9.70
N TRP A 68 2.76 2.77 9.84
CA TRP A 68 3.07 3.62 11.00
C TRP A 68 2.65 5.07 10.76
N GLU A 69 2.61 5.83 11.85
CA GLU A 69 2.52 7.29 11.76
C GLU A 69 3.64 7.85 10.87
N PRO A 70 3.37 8.88 10.04
CA PRO A 70 2.17 9.72 10.04
C PRO A 70 1.03 9.25 9.11
N ARG A 71 1.22 8.18 8.32
CA ARG A 71 0.21 7.73 7.32
C ARG A 71 -0.74 6.66 7.85
N GLY A 72 -0.32 5.92 8.86
CA GLY A 72 -1.16 5.01 9.62
C GLY A 72 -1.13 5.38 11.11
N HIS A 73 -1.21 4.37 11.97
CA HIS A 73 -1.24 4.49 13.43
C HIS A 73 -0.86 3.14 14.07
N SER A 74 -0.78 3.08 15.40
CA SER A 74 -0.40 1.86 16.15
C SER A 74 -1.21 0.61 15.78
N ASP A 75 -2.46 0.81 15.40
CA ASP A 75 -3.45 -0.24 15.13
C ASP A 75 -3.81 -0.32 13.63
N MET A 76 -2.98 0.23 12.73
CA MET A 76 -3.21 0.13 11.29
C MET A 76 -2.90 -1.29 10.79
N TYR A 77 -3.74 -1.80 9.91
CA TYR A 77 -3.57 -3.10 9.26
C TYR A 77 -3.67 -2.97 7.73
N GLY A 78 -2.99 -3.84 6.98
CA GLY A 78 -2.94 -3.73 5.53
C GLY A 78 -2.77 -5.07 4.80
N ALA A 79 -3.06 -5.05 3.50
CA ALA A 79 -2.96 -6.19 2.59
C ALA A 79 -2.26 -5.80 1.28
N ILE A 80 -1.37 -6.67 0.81
CA ILE A 80 -0.79 -6.63 -0.53
C ILE A 80 -1.45 -7.74 -1.34
N ILE A 81 -2.15 -7.40 -2.42
CA ILE A 81 -2.74 -8.40 -3.31
C ILE A 81 -1.66 -8.89 -4.27
N VAL A 82 -1.56 -10.22 -4.42
CA VAL A 82 -0.56 -10.88 -5.26
C VAL A 82 -1.21 -11.96 -6.11
N GLU A 83 -0.46 -12.47 -7.09
CA GLU A 83 -0.92 -13.59 -7.90
C GLU A 83 -1.21 -14.84 -7.06
N PRO A 84 -2.24 -15.63 -7.42
CA PRO A 84 -2.63 -16.81 -6.68
C PRO A 84 -1.58 -17.94 -6.76
N ASN A 85 -1.46 -18.72 -5.69
CA ASN A 85 -0.59 -19.90 -5.67
C ASN A 85 -1.19 -21.10 -6.43
N SER A 86 -2.53 -21.17 -6.52
CA SER A 86 -3.26 -22.28 -7.13
C SER A 86 -4.13 -21.79 -8.28
N PRO A 87 -4.40 -22.64 -9.28
CA PRO A 87 -5.25 -22.27 -10.42
C PRO A 87 -6.72 -22.06 -10.06
N GLU A 88 -7.14 -22.47 -8.86
CA GLU A 88 -8.52 -22.33 -8.37
C GLU A 88 -8.75 -21.04 -7.57
N ALA A 89 -7.68 -20.37 -7.13
CA ALA A 89 -7.79 -19.15 -6.35
C ALA A 89 -7.81 -17.93 -7.27
N ASP A 90 -8.65 -16.95 -6.94
CA ASP A 90 -8.73 -15.69 -7.70
C ASP A 90 -7.48 -14.81 -7.47
N PHE A 91 -6.95 -14.80 -6.24
CA PHE A 91 -5.76 -14.03 -5.86
C PHE A 91 -5.08 -14.61 -4.61
N GLY A 92 -3.85 -14.16 -4.35
CA GLY A 92 -3.13 -14.36 -3.09
C GLY A 92 -3.03 -13.08 -2.27
N VAL A 93 -2.84 -13.21 -0.95
CA VAL A 93 -2.67 -12.12 0.00
C VAL A 93 -1.69 -12.51 1.10
#